data_AF-A0A955DAH0-F1
#
_entry.id   AF-A0A955DAH0-F1
#
_cell.length_a   1.000
_cell.length_b   1.000
_cell.length_c   1.000
_cell.angle_alpha   90.00
_cell.angle_beta   90.00
_cell.angle_gamma   90.00
#
_symmetry.space_group_name_H-M   'P 1'
#
loop_
_entity.id
_entity.type
_entity.pdbx_description
1 polymer ?
#
loop_
_entity_poly.entity_id
_entity_poly.type
_entity_poly.pdbx_seq_one_letter_code
_entity_poly.pdbx_strand_id
1 'polypeptide(L)' 'MVTRCICHDVTFAELRALADATGDGPDGLSQRTGCCTGCGTCRPYVLLMLRTGQTIFPVLTPAQIQRLALDQPDPTPPR' A
#
# COMPACT_ATOMS: atom_id res chain seq x y z
N MET A 1 -0.89 -7.48 11.09
CA MET A 1 -0.14 -7.09 9.88
C MET A 1 -1.15 -6.82 8.78
N VAL A 2 -0.87 -5.85 7.92
CA VAL A 2 -1.69 -5.48 6.76
C VAL A 2 -1.05 -6.09 5.53
N THR A 3 -1.78 -6.97 4.86
CA THR A 3 -1.32 -7.69 3.65
C THR A 3 -2.26 -7.56 2.48
N ARG A 4 -3.44 -6.96 2.70
CA ARG A 4 -4.51 -6.85 1.71
C ARG A 4 -5.42 -5.66 1.95
N CYS A 5 -6.09 -5.23 0.89
CA CYS A 5 -7.25 -4.38 0.97
C CYS A 5 -8.45 -5.20 1.45
N ILE A 6 -9.02 -4.84 2.60
CA ILE A 6 -10.19 -5.57 3.16
C ILE A 6 -11.49 -5.30 2.40
N CYS A 7 -11.61 -4.15 1.71
CA CYS A 7 -12.83 -3.81 0.98
C CYS A 7 -13.04 -4.65 -0.27
N HIS A 8 -11.96 -5.00 -0.95
CA HIS A 8 -11.98 -5.73 -2.22
C HIS A 8 -11.28 -7.10 -2.13
N ASP A 9 -10.84 -7.49 -0.93
CA ASP A 9 -10.06 -8.70 -0.62
C ASP A 9 -8.85 -8.94 -1.56
N VAL A 10 -8.17 -7.86 -1.95
CA VAL A 10 -7.02 -7.92 -2.85
C VAL A 10 -5.72 -7.82 -2.05
N THR A 11 -4.83 -8.79 -2.18
CA THR A 11 -3.54 -8.76 -1.47
C THR A 11 -2.54 -7.81 -2.12
N PHE A 12 -1.61 -7.26 -1.31
CA PHE A 12 -0.50 -6.48 -1.83
C PHE A 12 0.46 -7.33 -2.67
N ALA A 13 0.56 -8.64 -2.41
CA ALA A 13 1.33 -9.54 -3.26
C ALA A 13 0.75 -9.64 -4.67
N GLU A 14 -0.57 -9.77 -4.79
CA GLU A 14 -1.27 -9.75 -6.08
C GLU A 14 -1.12 -8.40 -6.78
N LEU A 15 -1.32 -7.29 -6.05
CA LEU A 15 -1.13 -5.95 -6.59
C LEU A 15 0.30 -5.73 -7.08
N ARG A 16 1.30 -6.26 -6.38
CA ARG A 16 2.70 -6.17 -6.79
C ARG A 16 2.96 -6.97 -8.05
N ALA A 17 2.51 -8.21 -8.12
CA ALA A 17 2.62 -9.04 -9.31
C ALA A 17 1.93 -8.38 -10.52
N LEU A 18 0.78 -7.73 -10.28
CA LEU A 18 0.07 -6.96 -11.29
C LEU A 18 0.90 -5.77 -11.77
N ALA A 19 1.47 -5.00 -10.85
CA ALA A 19 2.30 -3.84 -11.15
C ALA A 19 3.56 -4.23 -11.94
N ASP A 20 4.20 -5.34 -11.57
CA ASP A 20 5.38 -5.85 -12.28
C ASP A 20 4.99 -6.38 -13.69
N ALA A 21 3.79 -6.94 -13.85
CA ALA A 21 3.31 -7.47 -15.13
C ALA A 21 2.83 -6.38 -16.11
N THR A 22 2.19 -5.32 -15.61
CA THR A 22 1.60 -4.26 -16.46
C THR A 22 2.40 -2.97 -16.48
N GLY A 23 3.30 -2.76 -15.53
CA GLY A 23 3.96 -1.47 -15.29
C GLY A 23 3.02 -0.42 -14.70
N ASP A 24 1.86 -0.83 -14.17
CA ASP A 24 0.86 0.10 -13.67
C ASP A 24 1.27 0.76 -12.36
N GLY A 25 1.05 2.08 -12.29
CA GLY A 25 1.09 2.84 -11.06
C GLY A 25 -0.14 2.62 -10.18
N PRO A 26 -0.23 3.34 -9.04
CA PRO A 26 -1.31 3.16 -8.07
C PRO A 26 -2.71 3.40 -8.68
N ASP A 27 -2.85 4.36 -9.59
CA ASP A 27 -4.13 4.63 -10.27
C ASP A 27 -4.52 3.52 -11.25
N GLY A 28 -3.56 2.98 -12.01
CA GLY A 28 -3.80 1.83 -12.91
C GLY A 28 -4.21 0.59 -12.13
N LEU A 29 -3.51 0.28 -11.03
CA LEU A 29 -3.87 -0.80 -10.13
C LEU A 29 -5.27 -0.62 -9.53
N SER A 30 -5.61 0.61 -9.14
CA SER A 30 -6.92 0.95 -8.56
C SER A 30 -8.05 0.75 -9.59
N GLN A 31 -7.84 1.14 -10.85
CA GLN A 31 -8.81 0.90 -11.93
C GLN A 31 -9.04 -0.60 -12.21
N ARG A 32 -7.99 -1.41 -12.11
CA ARG A 32 -8.07 -2.85 -12.42
C ARG A 32 -8.63 -3.68 -11.28
N THR A 33 -8.34 -3.31 -10.03
CA THR A 33 -8.67 -4.12 -8.85
C THR A 33 -9.77 -3.52 -7.97
N GLY A 34 -10.14 -2.25 -8.20
CA GLY A 34 -10.99 -1.49 -7.30
C GLY A 34 -10.32 -1.11 -5.98
N CYS A 35 -9.09 -1.58 -5.70
CA CYS A 35 -8.34 -1.17 -4.52
C CYS A 35 -8.24 0.36 -4.44
N CYS A 36 -8.22 0.92 -3.23
CA CYS A 36 -8.24 2.36 -2.96
C CYS A 36 -9.56 3.10 -3.24
N THR A 37 -10.62 2.44 -3.72
CA THR A 37 -11.93 3.10 -3.97
C THR A 37 -12.95 2.97 -2.83
N GLY A 38 -12.80 1.95 -1.97
CA GLY A 38 -13.63 1.77 -0.79
C GLY A 38 -13.25 2.69 0.38
N CYS A 39 -12.66 2.14 1.44
CA CYS A 39 -12.29 2.91 2.64
C CYS A 39 -11.05 3.80 2.47
N GLY A 40 -10.28 3.62 1.39
CA GLY A 40 -9.05 4.39 1.10
C GLY A 40 -7.85 4.09 2.01
N THR A 41 -7.98 3.28 3.06
CA THR A 41 -6.90 3.03 4.04
C THR A 41 -5.75 2.18 3.49
N CYS A 42 -6.01 1.39 2.44
CA CYS A 42 -5.02 0.58 1.74
C CYS A 42 -4.06 1.41 0.86
N ARG A 43 -4.46 2.62 0.44
CA ARG A 43 -3.70 3.47 -0.48
C ARG A 43 -2.25 3.77 -0.04
N PRO A 44 -1.97 4.20 1.21
CA PRO A 44 -0.59 4.43 1.65
C PRO A 44 0.26 3.15 1.63
N TYR A 45 -0.33 1.99 1.87
CA TYR A 45 0.36 0.70 1.79
C TYR A 45 0.68 0.31 0.34
N VAL A 46 -0.22 0.57 -0.61
CA VAL A 46 0.03 0.35 -2.04
C VAL A 46 1.18 1.23 -2.54
N LEU A 47 1.22 2.50 -2.12
CA LEU A 47 2.33 3.40 -2.44
C LEU A 47 3.65 2.90 -1.85
N LEU A 48 3.64 2.46 -0.59
CA LEU A 48 4.80 1.84 0.06
C LEU A 48 5.25 0.56 -0.64
N MET A 49 4.30 -0.28 -1.06
CA MET A 49 4.55 -1.51 -1.79
C MET A 49 5.24 -1.21 -3.12
N LEU A 50 4.77 -0.21 -3.87
CA LEU A 50 5.41 0.21 -5.12
C LEU A 50 6.82 0.79 -4.89
N ARG A 51 7.03 1.53 -3.79
CA ARG A 51 8.34 2.16 -3.48
C ARG A 51 9.37 1.19 -2.92
N THR A 52 8.97 0.34 -1.98
CA THR A 52 9.87 -0.54 -1.21
C THR A 52 9.86 -1.98 -1.69
N GLY A 53 8.84 -2.35 -2.44
CA GLY A 53 8.60 -3.71 -2.91
C GLY A 53 8.05 -4.68 -1.87
N GLN A 54 7.85 -4.23 -0.63
CA GLN A 54 7.28 -5.06 0.44
C GLN A 54 5.78 -5.25 0.25
N THR A 55 5.26 -6.43 0.62
CA THR A 55 3.84 -6.79 0.49
C THR A 55 3.18 -7.09 1.85
N ILE A 56 3.93 -6.95 2.93
CA ILE A 56 3.48 -7.18 4.31
C ILE A 56 3.94 -5.98 5.12
N PHE A 57 2.99 -5.30 5.76
CA PHE A 57 3.27 -4.11 6.56
C PHE A 57 2.70 -4.26 7.98
N PRO A 58 3.30 -3.63 8.99
CA PRO A 58 2.63 -3.42 10.27
C PRO A 58 1.44 -2.46 10.09
N VAL A 59 0.50 -2.47 11.04
CA VAL A 59 -0.59 -1.48 11.04
C VAL A 59 0.03 -0.12 11.30
N LEU A 60 -0.06 0.78 10.32
CA LEU A 60 0.43 2.14 10.43
C LEU A 60 -0.53 2.97 11.28
N THR A 61 0.04 3.73 12.21
CA THR A 61 -0.69 4.77 12.94
C THR A 61 -0.97 5.97 12.04
N PRO A 62 -1.96 6.83 12.37
CA PRO A 62 -2.23 8.05 11.61
C PRO A 62 -1.00 8.95 11.45
N ALA A 63 -0.15 9.03 12.48
CA ALA A 63 1.11 9.76 12.45
C ALA A 63 2.10 9.20 11.41
N GLN A 64 2.19 7.87 11.28
CA GLN A 64 3.04 7.23 10.27
C GLN A 64 2.50 7.44 8.86
N ILE A 65 1.18 7.36 8.66
CA ILE A 65 0.55 7.67 7.37
C ILE A 65 0.83 9.11 6.96
N GLN A 66 0.71 10.06 7.89
CA GLN A 66 1.01 11.46 7.63
C GLN A 66 2.49 11.67 7.28
N ARG A 67 3.42 10.97 7.92
CA ARG A 67 4.87 11.04 7.59
C ARG A 67 5.19 10.48 6.21
N LEU A 68 4.54 9.39 5.82
CA LEU A 68 4.68 8.82 4.47
C LEU A 68 4.20 9.79 3.39
N ALA A 69 3.14 10.55 3.68
CA ALA A 69 2.66 11.60 2.79
C ALA A 69 3.61 12.82 2.71
N LEU A 70 4.52 12.99 3.67
CA LEU A 70 5.43 14.13 3.78
C LEU A 70 6.89 13.80 3.35
N ASP A 71 7.14 12.62 2.78
CA ASP A 71 8.48 12.15 2.32
C ASP A 71 9.59 12.26 3.38
N GLN A 72 9.26 11.98 4.65
CA GLN A 72 10.24 11.91 5.75
C GLN A 72 10.49 10.44 6.14
N PRO A 73 11.73 9.93 6.11
CA PRO A 73 12.04 8.57 6.55
C PRO A 73 11.82 8.42 8.07
N ASP A 74 11.11 7.36 8.46
CA ASP A 74 10.76 7.05 9.86
C ASP A 74 12.00 6.55 10.64
N PRO A 75 12.32 7.07 11.84
CA PRO A 75 13.19 6.37 12.78
C PRO A 75 12.48 5.09 13.22
N THR A 76 13.17 3.98 13.04
CA THR A 76 12.73 2.59 13.24
C THR A 76 11.84 2.42 14.51
N PRO A 77 10.70 1.69 14.43
CA PRO A 77 9.83 1.51 15.60
C PRO A 77 10.59 0.77 16.72
N PRO A 78 10.39 1.14 18.00
CA PRO A 78 10.99 0.43 19.13
C PRO A 78 10.42 -0.99 19.25
N ARG A 79 11.30 -1.91 19.62
CA ARG A 79 11.14 -3.37 19.71
C ARG A 79 10.34 -3.80 20.92
#